data_AF-A0A5N6JU02-F1
#
_entry.id   AF-A0A5N6JU02-F1
#
_cell.length_a   1.000
_cell.length_b   1.000
_cell.length_c   1.000
_cell.angle_alpha   90.00
_cell.angle_beta   90.00
_cell.angle_gamma   90.00
#
_symmetry.space_group_name_H-M   'P 1'
#
loop_
_entity.id
_entity.type
_entity.pdbx_description
1 polymer ?
#
loop_
_entity_poly.entity_id
_entity_poly.type
_entity_poly.pdbx_seq_one_letter_code
_entity_poly.pdbx_strand_id
1 'polypeptide(L)'
;MPYNSSPDVDDSPAITTAVNLCGSDATIHFLPNITYNLLTPLSFKNLSNVNFYFQGNISLSENVTAVQEVVNNTRIYPGRWITIKGTNVTFEGTKDKTGGWFLAHGEKWWSNPNDAQQGGRPHWFGFSVTGLWIRNLKIHHPVGWVFSIGGSDVEMKNIYIDAKSNNGYPFNTDGIDLSGSNVLIDGLEIHNGDDVINVSPPATNVTVRNVVASGTHGLSISCSSGTASNYTFENAYIYDSLMAARFKGRLGKTCNISDVTWRNIEVKNVSYPIHFVEDYFDQGKPLPSDVDTSVAAFASNFTWEGINGTVAAEIGDASCTTNPCWYSTTGESSSNALYLLCHSSSHCQDFHFKDIDLTTANGTAAGQVCTGLEGVEGMGITCANGTITAN
;
A
#
# COMPACT_ATOMS: atom_id res chain seq x y z
N MET A 1 6.18 -4.72 29.89
CA MET A 1 6.02 -3.25 29.82
C MET A 1 5.10 -2.81 30.96
N PRO A 2 5.39 -1.71 31.66
CA PRO A 2 4.44 -1.07 32.58
C PRO A 2 3.18 -0.64 31.82
N TYR A 3 2.03 -0.62 32.50
CA TYR A 3 0.74 -0.25 31.90
C TYR A 3 -0.17 0.43 32.92
N ASN A 4 -1.15 1.18 32.43
CA ASN A 4 -2.29 1.66 33.19
C ASN A 4 -3.58 0.97 32.73
N SER A 5 -4.44 0.58 33.67
CA SER A 5 -5.74 -0.03 33.33
C SER A 5 -6.78 0.99 32.85
N SER A 6 -6.56 2.28 33.08
CA SER A 6 -7.45 3.35 32.62
C SER A 6 -7.20 3.67 31.15
N PRO A 7 -8.23 3.69 30.29
CA PRO A 7 -8.10 4.03 28.87
C PRO A 7 -7.64 5.49 28.63
N ASP A 8 -7.82 6.36 29.62
CA ASP A 8 -7.50 7.79 29.54
C ASP A 8 -6.07 8.13 30.00
N VAL A 9 -5.28 7.13 30.38
CA VAL A 9 -3.90 7.35 30.83
C VAL A 9 -2.93 6.91 29.75
N ASP A 10 -2.04 7.82 29.37
CA ASP A 10 -1.02 7.59 28.35
C ASP A 10 0.10 6.68 28.88
N ASP A 11 0.26 5.51 28.26
CA ASP A 11 1.34 4.57 28.54
C ASP A 11 2.64 4.92 27.79
N SER A 12 2.58 5.81 26.80
CA SER A 12 3.74 6.17 25.95
C SER A 12 4.97 6.64 26.74
N PRO A 13 4.87 7.48 27.80
CA PRO A 13 6.03 7.85 28.61
C PRO A 13 6.70 6.65 29.30
N ALA A 14 5.90 5.74 29.86
CA ALA A 14 6.43 4.56 30.56
C ALA A 14 7.07 3.57 29.59
N ILE A 15 6.48 3.38 28.41
CA ILE A 15 7.07 2.59 27.31
C ILE A 15 8.41 3.21 26.89
N THR A 16 8.45 4.53 26.70
CA THR A 16 9.67 5.24 26.30
C THR A 16 10.80 5.05 27.32
N THR A 17 10.50 5.22 28.61
CA THR A 17 11.47 4.98 29.69
C THR A 17 11.95 3.53 29.70
N ALA A 18 11.06 2.55 29.57
CA ALA A 18 11.41 1.14 29.63
C ALA A 18 12.29 0.71 28.45
N VAL A 19 11.97 1.15 27.22
CA VAL A 19 12.78 0.83 26.03
C VAL A 19 14.17 1.46 26.14
N ASN A 20 14.26 2.74 26.55
CA ASN A 20 15.56 3.40 26.74
C ASN A 20 16.41 2.76 27.85
N LEU A 21 15.78 2.25 28.91
CA LEU A 21 16.47 1.54 29.98
C LEU A 21 17.00 0.17 29.54
N CYS A 22 16.23 -0.56 28.73
CA CYS A 22 16.66 -1.86 28.21
C CYS A 22 17.84 -1.73 27.23
N GLY A 23 17.84 -0.68 26.41
CA GLY A 23 18.94 -0.40 25.47
C GLY A 23 19.01 -1.41 24.32
N SER A 24 20.22 -1.90 24.02
CA SER A 24 20.48 -2.88 22.96
C SER A 24 20.31 -4.31 23.46
N ASP A 25 20.19 -5.27 22.53
CA ASP A 25 20.15 -6.71 22.83
C ASP A 25 18.99 -7.10 23.77
N ALA A 26 17.83 -6.48 23.56
CA ALA A 26 16.70 -6.56 24.48
C ALA A 26 15.43 -7.11 23.82
N THR A 27 14.58 -7.73 24.64
CA THR A 27 13.19 -8.05 24.26
C THR A 27 12.21 -7.27 25.13
N ILE A 28 11.33 -6.53 24.49
CA ILE A 28 10.32 -5.65 25.05
C ILE A 28 8.97 -6.37 24.98
N HIS A 29 8.48 -6.87 26.12
CA HIS A 29 7.24 -7.64 26.18
C HIS A 29 6.03 -6.77 26.51
N PHE A 30 5.02 -6.80 25.64
CA PHE A 30 3.66 -6.32 25.92
C PHE A 30 2.79 -7.53 26.27
N LEU A 31 2.39 -7.63 27.53
CA LEU A 31 1.82 -8.86 28.10
C LEU A 31 0.39 -9.12 27.62
N PRO A 32 -0.06 -10.39 27.54
CA PRO A 32 -1.41 -10.72 27.10
C PRO A 32 -2.46 -10.18 28.06
N ASN A 33 -3.68 -9.98 27.55
CA ASN A 33 -4.83 -9.45 28.31
C ASN A 33 -4.61 -8.03 28.87
N ILE A 34 -3.70 -7.27 28.28
CA ILE A 34 -3.46 -5.86 28.60
C ILE A 34 -3.68 -5.04 27.31
N THR A 35 -4.35 -3.91 27.44
CA THR A 35 -4.38 -2.86 26.42
C THR A 35 -3.50 -1.71 26.89
N TYR A 36 -2.49 -1.38 26.10
CA TYR A 36 -1.61 -0.24 26.32
C TYR A 36 -2.10 0.94 25.50
N ASN A 37 -2.37 2.09 26.14
CA ASN A 37 -2.94 3.27 25.47
C ASN A 37 -1.82 4.20 25.04
N LEU A 38 -1.61 4.34 23.73
CA LEU A 38 -0.60 5.23 23.15
C LEU A 38 -1.29 6.54 22.78
N LEU A 39 -1.39 7.45 23.73
CA LEU A 39 -2.03 8.76 23.52
C LEU A 39 -1.04 9.79 22.96
N THR A 40 0.27 9.55 23.10
CA THR A 40 1.32 10.34 22.43
C THR A 40 2.25 9.48 21.57
N PRO A 41 2.89 10.06 20.52
CA PRO A 41 3.74 9.30 19.60
C PRO A 41 5.01 8.77 20.26
N LEU A 42 5.44 7.58 19.84
CA LEU A 42 6.69 6.96 20.24
C LEU A 42 7.77 7.18 19.17
N SER A 43 8.98 7.54 19.60
CA SER A 43 10.13 7.68 18.71
C SER A 43 11.38 7.10 19.34
N PHE A 44 11.88 6.01 18.73
CA PHE A 44 13.12 5.36 19.15
C PHE A 44 14.15 5.47 18.05
N LYS A 45 15.33 5.99 18.42
CA LYS A 45 16.47 6.17 17.52
C LYS A 45 17.63 5.35 18.05
N ASN A 46 18.46 4.84 17.14
CA ASN A 46 19.65 4.06 17.46
C ASN A 46 19.35 2.76 18.21
N LEU A 47 18.21 2.11 17.92
CA LEU A 47 17.99 0.75 18.42
C LEU A 47 19.00 -0.20 17.76
N SER A 48 19.47 -1.18 18.53
CA SER A 48 20.37 -2.21 18.03
C SER A 48 19.97 -3.56 18.62
N ASN A 49 19.59 -4.50 17.77
CA ASN A 49 19.20 -5.85 18.18
C ASN A 49 18.07 -5.86 19.24
N VAL A 50 16.94 -5.22 18.91
CA VAL A 50 15.79 -5.09 19.83
C VAL A 50 14.56 -5.80 19.25
N ASN A 51 13.92 -6.63 20.06
CA ASN A 51 12.68 -7.31 19.71
C ASN A 51 11.50 -6.75 20.52
N PHE A 52 10.46 -6.28 19.83
CA PHE A 52 9.19 -5.90 20.43
C PHE A 52 8.19 -7.04 20.25
N TYR A 53 7.74 -7.64 21.35
CA TYR A 53 6.81 -8.76 21.34
C TYR A 53 5.43 -8.37 21.89
N PHE A 54 4.43 -8.38 21.01
CA PHE A 54 3.07 -7.90 21.25
C PHE A 54 2.11 -9.06 21.51
N GLN A 55 1.88 -9.37 22.79
CA GLN A 55 0.81 -10.27 23.22
C GLN A 55 -0.44 -9.49 23.66
N GLY A 56 -0.25 -8.31 24.24
CA GLY A 56 -1.31 -7.35 24.56
C GLY A 56 -1.67 -6.45 23.38
N ASN A 57 -2.78 -5.74 23.50
CA ASN A 57 -3.25 -4.78 22.50
C ASN A 57 -2.55 -3.43 22.69
N ILE A 58 -2.37 -2.70 21.59
CA ILE A 58 -1.88 -1.33 21.54
C ILE A 58 -3.03 -0.47 21.00
N SER A 59 -3.52 0.49 21.77
CA SER A 59 -4.68 1.30 21.38
C SER A 59 -4.29 2.75 21.14
N LEU A 60 -4.76 3.31 20.02
CA LEU A 60 -4.89 4.75 19.86
C LEU A 60 -6.04 5.27 20.75
N SER A 61 -6.07 6.59 20.99
CA SER A 61 -7.24 7.23 21.57
C SER A 61 -8.47 7.06 20.66
N GLU A 62 -9.58 6.73 21.29
CA GLU A 62 -10.90 6.69 20.66
C GLU A 62 -11.51 8.08 20.42
N ASN A 63 -10.90 9.14 20.96
CA ASN A 63 -11.33 10.52 20.80
C ASN A 63 -10.61 11.17 19.60
N VAL A 64 -11.33 11.33 18.49
CA VAL A 64 -10.84 11.93 17.25
C VAL A 64 -10.17 13.28 17.49
N THR A 65 -10.80 14.17 18.27
CA THR A 65 -10.25 15.51 18.54
C THR A 65 -8.92 15.44 19.29
N ALA A 66 -8.81 14.55 20.29
CA ALA A 66 -7.55 14.38 21.03
C ALA A 66 -6.41 13.89 20.11
N VAL A 67 -6.70 12.98 19.18
CA VAL A 67 -5.73 12.52 18.17
C VAL A 67 -5.35 13.67 17.22
N GLN A 68 -6.33 14.43 16.73
CA GLN A 68 -6.08 15.57 15.84
C GLN A 68 -5.20 16.64 16.50
N GLU A 69 -5.41 16.94 17.79
CA GLU A 69 -4.56 17.86 18.55
C GLU A 69 -3.09 17.41 18.58
N VAL A 70 -2.85 16.10 18.70
CA VAL A 70 -1.50 15.52 18.63
C VAL A 70 -0.92 15.66 17.23
N VAL A 71 -1.67 15.25 16.20
CA VAL A 71 -1.20 15.28 14.80
C VAL A 71 -0.90 16.70 14.33
N ASN A 72 -1.72 17.67 14.72
CA ASN A 72 -1.54 19.08 14.35
C ASN A 72 -0.36 19.75 15.07
N ASN A 73 0.20 19.12 16.10
CA ASN A 73 1.39 19.61 16.79
C ASN A 73 2.65 18.93 16.23
N THR A 74 3.26 19.56 15.22
CA THR A 74 4.47 19.06 14.54
C THR A 74 5.71 18.93 15.43
N ARG A 75 5.68 19.45 16.66
CA ARG A 75 6.78 19.26 17.63
C ARG A 75 6.73 17.89 18.31
N ILE A 76 5.54 17.27 18.38
CA ILE A 76 5.33 15.97 19.04
C ILE A 76 5.01 14.86 18.03
N TYR A 77 4.34 15.19 16.92
CA TYR A 77 4.02 14.23 15.88
C TYR A 77 4.99 14.37 14.69
N PRO A 78 5.95 13.44 14.53
CA PRO A 78 6.94 13.49 13.45
C PRO A 78 6.39 12.98 12.11
N GLY A 79 5.06 12.84 11.98
CA GLY A 79 4.41 12.28 10.80
C GLY A 79 4.00 10.81 10.93
N ARG A 80 4.42 10.10 11.98
CA ARG A 80 4.04 8.70 12.28
C ARG A 80 3.89 8.52 13.79
N TRP A 81 2.92 7.70 14.22
CA TRP A 81 2.65 7.47 15.64
C TRP A 81 3.75 6.65 16.33
N ILE A 82 4.34 5.70 15.62
CA ILE A 82 5.49 4.92 16.08
C ILE A 82 6.61 5.07 15.04
N THR A 83 7.71 5.71 15.42
CA THR A 83 8.89 5.90 14.56
C THR A 83 10.08 5.14 15.10
N ILE A 84 10.67 4.26 14.27
CA ILE A 84 11.78 3.40 14.63
C ILE A 84 12.96 3.62 13.68
N LYS A 85 14.14 3.87 14.27
CA LYS A 85 15.42 3.89 13.57
C LYS A 85 16.46 3.05 14.28
N GLY A 86 17.24 2.27 13.53
CA GLY A 86 18.24 1.40 14.12
C GLY A 86 18.71 0.28 13.22
N THR A 87 19.26 -0.76 13.84
CA THR A 87 19.74 -1.97 13.17
C THR A 87 19.21 -3.20 13.91
N ASN A 88 18.82 -4.22 13.16
CA ASN A 88 18.30 -5.48 13.69
C ASN A 88 17.12 -5.29 14.65
N VAL A 89 15.99 -4.79 14.14
CA VAL A 89 14.79 -4.58 14.96
C VAL A 89 13.70 -5.56 14.54
N THR A 90 13.08 -6.21 15.51
CA THR A 90 11.96 -7.12 15.30
C THR A 90 10.68 -6.58 15.94
N PHE A 91 9.57 -6.63 15.22
CA PHE A 91 8.22 -6.46 15.72
C PHE A 91 7.47 -7.77 15.50
N GLU A 92 7.11 -8.45 16.58
CA GLU A 92 6.48 -9.76 16.56
C GLU A 92 5.15 -9.72 17.31
N GLY A 93 4.06 -10.11 16.65
CA GLY A 93 2.75 -10.27 17.26
C GLY A 93 2.52 -11.69 17.75
N THR A 94 1.64 -11.86 18.74
CA THR A 94 1.14 -13.19 19.10
C THR A 94 0.29 -13.78 17.97
N LYS A 95 0.40 -15.10 17.75
CA LYS A 95 -0.47 -15.88 16.85
C LYS A 95 -1.88 -16.08 17.42
N ASP A 96 -2.08 -15.77 18.70
CA ASP A 96 -3.41 -15.77 19.32
C ASP A 96 -4.32 -14.77 18.59
N LYS A 97 -5.53 -15.17 18.25
CA LYS A 97 -6.50 -14.30 17.55
C LYS A 97 -7.14 -13.27 18.49
N THR A 98 -7.09 -13.46 19.81
CA THR A 98 -7.80 -12.59 20.76
C THR A 98 -6.95 -11.46 21.35
N GLY A 99 -5.66 -11.40 21.05
CA GLY A 99 -4.74 -10.37 21.57
C GLY A 99 -3.68 -9.95 20.55
N GLY A 100 -2.82 -9.00 20.91
CA GLY A 100 -1.76 -8.51 20.01
C GLY A 100 -2.27 -7.60 18.90
N TRP A 101 -3.41 -6.93 19.11
CA TRP A 101 -4.00 -6.03 18.12
C TRP A 101 -3.47 -4.60 18.27
N PHE A 102 -3.18 -3.96 17.15
CA PHE A 102 -3.10 -2.51 17.09
C PHE A 102 -4.50 -1.96 16.74
N LEU A 103 -5.13 -1.30 17.71
CA LEU A 103 -6.49 -0.77 17.63
C LEU A 103 -6.41 0.73 17.31
N ALA A 104 -6.70 1.11 16.06
CA ALA A 104 -6.56 2.48 15.60
C ALA A 104 -7.90 3.25 15.50
N HIS A 105 -9.04 2.56 15.66
CA HIS A 105 -10.38 3.16 15.79
C HIS A 105 -10.83 4.01 14.59
N GLY A 106 -10.40 3.63 13.39
CA GLY A 106 -10.65 4.31 12.11
C GLY A 106 -12.13 4.48 11.74
N GLU A 107 -13.04 3.61 12.18
CA GLU A 107 -14.49 3.74 11.88
C GLU A 107 -15.06 5.10 12.31
N LYS A 108 -14.47 5.73 13.34
CA LYS A 108 -14.87 7.06 13.81
C LYS A 108 -14.48 8.21 12.87
N TRP A 109 -13.71 7.91 11.82
CA TRP A 109 -13.09 8.86 10.90
C TRP A 109 -13.61 8.76 9.47
N TRP A 110 -14.51 7.83 9.14
CA TRP A 110 -14.84 7.49 7.75
C TRP A 110 -16.29 7.68 7.35
N SER A 111 -17.12 8.21 8.27
CA SER A 111 -18.56 8.32 8.08
C SER A 111 -18.99 9.30 6.97
N ASN A 112 -18.10 10.17 6.48
CA ASN A 112 -18.39 11.19 5.48
C ASN A 112 -17.44 11.07 4.26
N PRO A 113 -17.95 11.18 3.02
CA PRO A 113 -17.10 11.24 1.82
C PRO A 113 -16.02 12.34 1.84
N ASN A 114 -16.22 13.43 2.59
CA ASN A 114 -15.21 14.48 2.74
C ASN A 114 -14.07 14.12 3.71
N ASP A 115 -14.13 12.97 4.38
CA ASP A 115 -13.12 12.55 5.36
C ASP A 115 -11.75 12.30 4.71
N ALA A 116 -11.69 12.04 3.39
CA ALA A 116 -10.46 12.06 2.62
C ALA A 116 -9.66 13.37 2.80
N GLN A 117 -10.36 14.49 2.96
CA GLN A 117 -9.80 15.84 3.12
C GLN A 117 -9.68 16.25 4.59
N GLN A 118 -10.10 15.40 5.53
CA GLN A 118 -9.98 15.69 6.96
C GLN A 118 -8.50 15.70 7.35
N GLY A 119 -8.03 16.86 7.80
CA GLY A 119 -6.71 17.02 8.39
C GLY A 119 -6.62 16.34 9.76
N GLY A 120 -5.38 16.06 10.19
CA GLY A 120 -5.15 15.51 11.53
C GLY A 120 -5.28 13.98 11.63
N ARG A 121 -5.32 13.26 10.51
CA ARG A 121 -5.32 11.78 10.48
C ARG A 121 -3.92 11.24 10.81
N PRO A 122 -3.77 10.36 11.82
CA PRO A 122 -2.49 9.76 12.13
C PRO A 122 -2.14 8.64 11.15
N HIS A 123 -0.85 8.47 10.91
CA HIS A 123 -0.25 7.36 10.19
C HIS A 123 0.47 6.50 11.23
N TRP A 124 0.47 5.18 11.05
CA TRP A 124 0.81 4.29 12.15
C TRP A 124 2.32 4.15 12.38
N PHE A 125 3.02 3.47 11.47
CA PHE A 125 4.42 3.13 11.63
C PHE A 125 5.33 3.84 10.61
N GLY A 126 6.51 4.27 11.08
CA GLY A 126 7.62 4.74 10.27
C GLY A 126 8.90 4.02 10.61
N PHE A 127 9.45 3.26 9.67
CA PHE A 127 10.68 2.50 9.84
C PHE A 127 11.80 3.03 8.93
N SER A 128 12.98 3.22 9.51
CA SER A 128 14.23 3.43 8.78
C SER A 128 15.29 2.57 9.47
N VAL A 129 15.33 1.30 9.10
CA VAL A 129 16.06 0.24 9.80
C VAL A 129 16.84 -0.60 8.78
N THR A 130 18.06 -1.03 9.17
CA THR A 130 18.79 -2.10 8.46
C THR A 130 18.59 -3.40 9.24
N GLY A 131 18.02 -4.43 8.63
CA GLY A 131 17.61 -5.65 9.34
C GLY A 131 16.30 -5.42 10.10
N LEU A 132 15.18 -5.36 9.38
CA LEU A 132 13.84 -5.19 9.97
C LEU A 132 13.03 -6.47 9.80
N TRP A 133 12.50 -7.02 10.89
CA TRP A 133 11.58 -8.16 10.85
C TRP A 133 10.23 -7.76 11.43
N ILE A 134 9.16 -7.86 10.65
CA ILE A 134 7.78 -7.62 11.11
C ILE A 134 6.98 -8.90 10.91
N ARG A 135 6.44 -9.48 11.98
CA ARG A 135 5.79 -10.79 11.92
C ARG A 135 4.51 -10.84 12.72
N ASN A 136 3.48 -11.49 12.19
CA ASN A 136 2.23 -11.80 12.88
C ASN A 136 1.51 -10.55 13.46
N LEU A 137 1.73 -9.36 12.89
CA LEU A 137 1.06 -8.14 13.34
C LEU A 137 -0.36 -8.08 12.79
N LYS A 138 -1.27 -7.58 13.62
CA LYS A 138 -2.68 -7.35 13.29
C LYS A 138 -3.05 -5.90 13.57
N ILE A 139 -3.60 -5.22 12.57
CA ILE A 139 -4.01 -3.82 12.66
C ILE A 139 -5.50 -3.75 12.34
N HIS A 140 -6.27 -3.18 13.27
CA HIS A 140 -7.71 -3.05 13.13
C HIS A 140 -8.11 -1.58 13.03
N HIS A 141 -8.87 -1.29 11.97
CA HIS A 141 -9.34 0.03 11.56
C HIS A 141 -8.23 1.10 11.63
N PRO A 142 -7.12 0.98 10.88
CA PRO A 142 -6.10 2.02 10.80
C PRO A 142 -6.69 3.33 10.26
N VAL A 143 -6.51 4.49 10.90
CA VAL A 143 -7.16 5.76 10.42
C VAL A 143 -6.73 6.19 9.01
N GLY A 144 -5.47 5.90 8.65
CA GLY A 144 -4.86 6.14 7.34
C GLY A 144 -3.68 5.18 7.14
N TRP A 145 -2.63 5.60 6.42
CA TRP A 145 -1.43 4.80 6.12
C TRP A 145 -0.90 4.00 7.32
N VAL A 146 -0.68 2.70 7.12
CA VAL A 146 -0.22 1.80 8.19
C VAL A 146 1.31 1.76 8.26
N PHE A 147 1.99 1.27 7.23
CA PHE A 147 3.44 1.09 7.26
C PHE A 147 4.13 2.03 6.26
N SER A 148 5.09 2.83 6.74
CA SER A 148 6.08 3.48 5.88
C SER A 148 7.44 2.89 6.16
N ILE A 149 8.02 2.21 5.17
CA ILE A 149 9.22 1.40 5.32
C ILE A 149 10.32 1.92 4.40
N GLY A 150 11.39 2.42 5.00
CA GLY A 150 12.68 2.65 4.36
C GLY A 150 13.78 1.83 5.03
N GLY A 151 15.03 2.00 4.56
CA GLY A 151 16.18 1.23 5.03
C GLY A 151 16.47 0.02 4.14
N SER A 152 17.04 -1.04 4.69
CA SER A 152 17.40 -2.24 3.93
C SER A 152 17.24 -3.53 4.73
N ASP A 153 17.17 -4.65 4.01
CA ASP A 153 17.11 -6.00 4.58
C ASP A 153 15.87 -6.16 5.46
N VAL A 154 14.71 -6.12 4.80
CA VAL A 154 13.39 -6.12 5.42
C VAL A 154 12.71 -7.46 5.16
N GLU A 155 12.16 -8.08 6.20
CA GLU A 155 11.26 -9.21 6.09
C GLU A 155 9.92 -8.89 6.78
N MET A 156 8.81 -9.08 6.08
CA MET A 156 7.47 -9.05 6.67
C MET A 156 6.77 -10.40 6.46
N LYS A 157 6.19 -10.97 7.52
CA LYS A 157 5.47 -12.25 7.44
C LYS A 157 4.14 -12.24 8.19
N ASN A 158 3.11 -12.78 7.57
CA ASN A 158 1.78 -12.97 8.17
C ASN A 158 1.22 -11.65 8.75
N ILE A 159 1.02 -10.66 7.90
CA ILE A 159 0.48 -9.35 8.30
C ILE A 159 -1.00 -9.30 7.98
N TYR A 160 -1.79 -8.90 8.97
CA TYR A 160 -3.23 -8.72 8.83
C TYR A 160 -3.62 -7.26 9.04
N ILE A 161 -4.31 -6.67 8.07
CA ILE A 161 -4.86 -5.31 8.17
C ILE A 161 -6.34 -5.38 7.79
N ASP A 162 -7.20 -4.91 8.68
CA ASP A 162 -8.65 -4.85 8.45
C ASP A 162 -9.17 -3.44 8.69
N ALA A 163 -9.46 -2.74 7.60
CA ALA A 163 -10.07 -1.42 7.57
C ALA A 163 -11.50 -1.45 6.98
N LYS A 164 -12.12 -2.63 6.85
CA LYS A 164 -13.51 -2.73 6.37
C LYS A 164 -14.43 -1.89 7.25
N SER A 165 -15.11 -0.92 6.64
CA SER A 165 -16.05 -0.04 7.33
C SER A 165 -17.48 -0.52 7.17
N ASN A 166 -18.34 -0.28 8.17
CA ASN A 166 -19.77 -0.61 8.08
C ASN A 166 -20.62 0.57 7.59
N ASN A 167 -20.11 1.79 7.71
CA ASN A 167 -20.89 3.01 7.49
C ASN A 167 -20.15 4.08 6.68
N GLY A 168 -19.00 3.74 6.11
CA GLY A 168 -18.09 4.69 5.50
C GLY A 168 -17.14 4.06 4.48
N TYR A 169 -16.15 4.84 4.05
CA TYR A 169 -15.06 4.37 3.21
C TYR A 169 -13.71 4.68 3.88
N PRO A 170 -12.82 3.68 4.06
CA PRO A 170 -11.55 3.85 4.76
C PRO A 170 -10.49 4.54 3.88
N PHE A 171 -10.68 5.84 3.61
CA PHE A 171 -9.81 6.62 2.72
C PHE A 171 -8.34 6.57 3.14
N ASN A 172 -7.45 6.29 2.19
CA ASN A 172 -5.98 6.30 2.37
C ASN A 172 -5.48 5.40 3.50
N THR A 173 -6.09 4.23 3.62
CA THR A 173 -5.68 3.17 4.56
C THR A 173 -4.64 2.25 3.94
N ASP A 174 -3.67 2.82 3.23
CA ASP A 174 -2.60 2.11 2.54
C ASP A 174 -1.92 1.14 3.50
N GLY A 175 -1.74 -0.09 3.04
CA GLY A 175 -1.07 -1.12 3.83
C GLY A 175 0.40 -0.76 4.03
N ILE A 176 1.15 -0.68 2.92
CA ILE A 176 2.61 -0.54 2.95
C ILE A 176 3.07 0.48 1.91
N ASP A 177 3.65 1.60 2.36
CA ASP A 177 4.48 2.47 1.54
C ASP A 177 5.94 2.05 1.66
N LEU A 178 6.54 1.59 0.56
CA LEU A 178 7.88 1.01 0.54
C LEU A 178 8.87 1.84 -0.29
N SER A 179 9.95 2.24 0.37
CA SER A 179 11.13 2.90 -0.22
C SER A 179 12.45 2.20 0.17
N GLY A 180 12.38 1.08 0.90
CA GLY A 180 13.53 0.28 1.32
C GLY A 180 13.93 -0.78 0.29
N SER A 181 15.13 -1.35 0.45
CA SER A 181 15.73 -2.32 -0.49
C SER A 181 16.02 -3.68 0.16
N ASN A 182 16.14 -4.74 -0.64
CA ASN A 182 16.26 -6.14 -0.18
C ASN A 182 15.08 -6.52 0.73
N VAL A 183 13.89 -6.55 0.14
CA VAL A 183 12.63 -6.69 0.86
C VAL A 183 11.96 -8.00 0.48
N LEU A 184 11.63 -8.81 1.49
CA LEU A 184 10.78 -9.99 1.34
C LEU A 184 9.50 -9.80 2.16
N ILE A 185 8.35 -9.84 1.50
CA ILE A 185 7.04 -9.81 2.13
C ILE A 185 6.30 -11.09 1.74
N ASP A 186 5.88 -11.86 2.74
CA ASP A 186 5.29 -13.19 2.53
C ASP A 186 4.10 -13.41 3.47
N GLY A 187 2.89 -13.49 2.90
CA GLY A 187 1.65 -13.64 3.67
C GLY A 187 1.08 -12.29 4.10
N LEU A 188 0.39 -11.63 3.17
CA LEU A 188 -0.43 -10.45 3.46
C LEU A 188 -1.90 -10.81 3.36
N GLU A 189 -2.69 -10.45 4.36
CA GLU A 189 -4.15 -10.40 4.26
C GLU A 189 -4.59 -8.97 4.60
N ILE A 190 -4.90 -8.18 3.57
CA ILE A 190 -5.15 -6.74 3.69
C ILE A 190 -6.51 -6.40 3.10
N HIS A 191 -7.40 -5.88 3.93
CA HIS A 191 -8.66 -5.33 3.50
C HIS A 191 -8.71 -3.86 3.87
N ASN A 192 -8.64 -2.99 2.87
CA ASN A 192 -8.51 -1.56 3.08
C ASN A 192 -9.29 -0.75 2.03
N GLY A 193 -9.00 0.54 1.90
CA GLY A 193 -9.57 1.44 0.89
C GLY A 193 -8.50 2.18 0.08
N ASP A 194 -7.30 1.61 -0.03
CA ASP A 194 -6.20 2.18 -0.83
C ASP A 194 -5.18 1.07 -1.20
N ASP A 195 -3.96 1.41 -1.60
CA ASP A 195 -2.94 0.45 -2.05
C ASP A 195 -2.66 -0.65 -0.98
N VAL A 196 -2.56 -1.92 -1.40
CA VAL A 196 -2.05 -3.02 -0.55
C VAL A 196 -0.60 -2.72 -0.18
N ILE A 197 0.16 -2.37 -1.23
CA ILE A 197 1.53 -1.88 -1.15
C ILE A 197 1.75 -0.90 -2.30
N ASN A 198 2.50 0.16 -2.02
CA ASN A 198 3.01 1.10 -2.98
C ASN A 198 4.55 1.13 -2.89
N VAL A 199 5.22 0.62 -3.94
CA VAL A 199 6.68 0.59 -4.03
C VAL A 199 7.17 1.75 -4.90
N SER A 200 8.17 2.48 -4.43
CA SER A 200 8.73 3.61 -5.18
C SER A 200 10.25 3.71 -5.04
N PRO A 201 10.96 4.33 -5.99
CA PRO A 201 12.38 4.65 -5.84
C PRO A 201 12.67 5.33 -4.49
N PRO A 202 13.78 5.00 -3.82
CA PRO A 202 14.93 4.22 -4.32
C PRO A 202 14.88 2.71 -4.01
N ALA A 203 13.70 2.14 -3.72
CA ALA A 203 13.58 0.72 -3.41
C ALA A 203 14.17 -0.17 -4.53
N THR A 204 14.84 -1.25 -4.17
CA THR A 204 15.36 -2.25 -5.14
C THR A 204 15.29 -3.64 -4.54
N ASN A 205 15.16 -4.66 -5.39
CA ASN A 205 15.12 -6.06 -4.95
C ASN A 205 13.99 -6.31 -3.93
N VAL A 206 12.76 -6.22 -4.42
CA VAL A 206 11.52 -6.37 -3.64
C VAL A 206 10.79 -7.61 -4.12
N THR A 207 10.46 -8.52 -3.22
CA THR A 207 9.56 -9.65 -3.48
C THR A 207 8.38 -9.59 -2.53
N VAL A 208 7.17 -9.56 -3.07
CA VAL A 208 5.91 -9.66 -2.34
C VAL A 208 5.17 -10.90 -2.83
N ARG A 209 4.79 -11.79 -1.91
CA ARG A 209 4.07 -13.00 -2.27
C ARG A 209 3.04 -13.46 -1.28
N ASN A 210 2.12 -14.29 -1.75
CA ASN A 210 1.04 -14.89 -0.96
C ASN A 210 0.15 -13.78 -0.37
N VAL A 211 -0.59 -13.11 -1.25
CA VAL A 211 -1.43 -11.95 -0.91
C VAL A 211 -2.90 -12.31 -1.06
N VAL A 212 -3.71 -11.97 -0.06
CA VAL A 212 -5.17 -11.93 -0.13
C VAL A 212 -5.60 -10.49 0.14
N ALA A 213 -6.33 -9.88 -0.78
CA ALA A 213 -6.71 -8.48 -0.62
C ALA A 213 -8.11 -8.15 -1.13
N SER A 214 -8.79 -7.21 -0.45
CA SER A 214 -10.06 -6.67 -0.95
C SER A 214 -10.34 -5.22 -0.58
N GLY A 215 -11.14 -4.52 -1.38
CA GLY A 215 -11.41 -3.08 -1.22
C GLY A 215 -10.23 -2.18 -1.65
N THR A 216 -9.18 -2.76 -2.20
CA THR A 216 -7.86 -2.13 -2.30
C THR A 216 -7.63 -1.45 -3.65
N HIS A 217 -6.55 -0.68 -3.75
CA HIS A 217 -6.04 -0.14 -5.02
C HIS A 217 -4.83 -0.91 -5.55
N GLY A 218 -4.64 -2.14 -5.06
CA GLY A 218 -3.76 -3.14 -5.66
C GLY A 218 -2.31 -3.13 -5.18
N LEU A 219 -1.50 -3.90 -5.90
CA LEU A 219 -0.05 -4.04 -5.79
C LEU A 219 0.59 -3.00 -6.70
N SER A 220 0.88 -1.85 -6.11
CA SER A 220 1.16 -0.61 -6.82
C SER A 220 2.64 -0.28 -6.87
N ILE A 221 3.05 0.30 -7.98
CA ILE A 221 4.33 0.99 -8.15
C ILE A 221 4.04 2.45 -8.47
N SER A 222 4.71 3.37 -7.77
CA SER A 222 4.67 4.80 -8.07
C SER A 222 6.05 5.30 -8.49
N CYS A 223 6.09 6.10 -9.54
CA CYS A 223 7.31 6.59 -10.15
C CYS A 223 7.20 8.10 -10.38
N SER A 224 8.03 8.88 -9.67
CA SER A 224 8.03 10.35 -9.80
C SER A 224 9.42 10.99 -9.77
N SER A 225 10.44 10.25 -9.33
CA SER A 225 11.85 10.63 -9.42
C SER A 225 12.72 9.41 -9.16
N GLY A 226 13.99 9.47 -9.56
CA GLY A 226 14.98 8.45 -9.24
C GLY A 226 14.93 7.21 -10.14
N THR A 227 15.62 6.17 -9.68
CA THR A 227 15.76 4.89 -10.38
C THR A 227 15.58 3.75 -9.39
N ALA A 228 14.91 2.70 -9.83
CA ALA A 228 14.73 1.48 -9.06
C ALA A 228 14.54 0.28 -9.99
N SER A 229 14.71 -0.93 -9.47
CA SER A 229 14.52 -2.14 -10.25
C SER A 229 14.31 -3.39 -9.40
N ASN A 230 13.96 -4.49 -10.09
CA ASN A 230 13.84 -5.84 -9.55
C ASN A 230 12.72 -5.94 -8.51
N TYR A 231 11.49 -5.85 -8.98
CA TYR A 231 10.28 -6.03 -8.18
C TYR A 231 9.51 -7.26 -8.66
N THR A 232 9.16 -8.16 -7.75
CA THR A 232 8.32 -9.32 -8.03
C THR A 232 7.11 -9.31 -7.10
N PHE A 233 5.93 -9.37 -7.69
CA PHE A 233 4.66 -9.58 -7.02
C PHE A 233 4.09 -10.91 -7.49
N GLU A 234 3.90 -11.89 -6.60
CA GLU A 234 3.48 -13.23 -6.99
C GLU A 234 2.47 -13.90 -6.07
N ASN A 235 1.61 -14.76 -6.64
CA ASN A 235 0.62 -15.54 -5.91
C ASN A 235 -0.32 -14.65 -5.09
N ALA A 236 -1.18 -13.92 -5.79
CA ALA A 236 -2.14 -13.00 -5.19
C ALA A 236 -3.57 -13.34 -5.58
N TYR A 237 -4.49 -13.23 -4.62
CA TYR A 237 -5.93 -13.22 -4.84
C TYR A 237 -6.47 -11.85 -4.44
N ILE A 238 -6.90 -11.06 -5.42
CA ILE A 238 -7.38 -9.69 -5.23
C ILE A 238 -8.83 -9.61 -5.70
N TYR A 239 -9.74 -9.24 -4.79
CA TYR A 239 -11.16 -9.22 -5.10
C TYR A 239 -11.87 -7.98 -4.60
N ASP A 240 -13.02 -7.64 -5.19
CA ASP A 240 -13.83 -6.47 -4.81
C ASP A 240 -12.98 -5.22 -4.62
N SER A 241 -12.11 -4.95 -5.59
CA SER A 241 -11.03 -3.95 -5.50
C SER A 241 -11.01 -3.04 -6.72
N LEU A 242 -10.42 -1.86 -6.58
CA LEU A 242 -10.30 -0.93 -7.69
C LEU A 242 -9.25 -1.45 -8.70
N MET A 243 -8.09 -1.89 -8.23
CA MET A 243 -6.98 -2.33 -9.09
C MET A 243 -6.27 -3.55 -8.52
N ALA A 244 -5.52 -4.27 -9.36
CA ALA A 244 -4.68 -5.40 -8.94
C ALA A 244 -3.19 -5.17 -9.25
N ALA A 245 -2.76 -5.26 -10.51
CA ALA A 245 -1.39 -4.93 -10.92
C ALA A 245 -1.33 -3.48 -11.43
N ARG A 246 -0.68 -2.58 -10.67
CA ARG A 246 -0.75 -1.14 -10.95
C ARG A 246 0.63 -0.49 -11.06
N PHE A 247 0.79 0.34 -12.10
CA PHE A 247 1.91 1.27 -12.24
C PHE A 247 1.39 2.69 -12.46
N LYS A 248 1.98 3.66 -11.75
CA LYS A 248 1.71 5.09 -11.82
C LYS A 248 2.99 5.87 -12.12
N GLY A 249 3.21 6.25 -13.37
CA GLY A 249 4.20 7.27 -13.74
C GLY A 249 3.59 8.66 -13.59
N ARG A 250 4.24 9.55 -12.83
CA ARG A 250 3.75 10.91 -12.60
C ARG A 250 3.95 11.78 -13.83
N LEU A 251 2.86 12.33 -14.37
CA LEU A 251 2.89 13.28 -15.49
C LEU A 251 3.79 14.48 -15.17
N GLY A 252 4.65 14.85 -16.13
CA GLY A 252 5.60 15.95 -15.97
C GLY A 252 6.82 15.62 -15.11
N LYS A 253 7.04 14.34 -14.79
CA LYS A 253 8.21 13.88 -14.04
C LYS A 253 8.85 12.67 -14.71
N THR A 254 10.17 12.58 -14.60
CA THR A 254 10.96 11.45 -15.05
C THR A 254 11.43 10.60 -13.88
N CYS A 255 11.48 9.30 -14.10
CA CYS A 255 12.01 8.29 -13.21
C CYS A 255 12.19 7.01 -14.04
N ASN A 256 13.02 6.08 -13.56
CA ASN A 256 13.33 4.85 -14.29
C ASN A 256 13.00 3.65 -13.42
N ILE A 257 12.09 2.79 -13.87
CA ILE A 257 11.82 1.49 -13.25
C ILE A 257 12.17 0.41 -14.25
N SER A 258 12.90 -0.62 -13.80
CA SER A 258 13.14 -1.80 -14.62
C SER A 258 12.91 -3.11 -13.88
N ASP A 259 12.76 -4.20 -14.63
CA ASP A 259 12.74 -5.56 -14.09
C ASP A 259 11.60 -5.77 -13.10
N VAL A 260 10.36 -5.63 -13.58
CA VAL A 260 9.15 -5.79 -12.77
C VAL A 260 8.38 -7.01 -13.24
N THR A 261 7.90 -7.82 -12.31
CA THR A 261 7.05 -8.98 -12.61
C THR A 261 5.83 -8.99 -11.70
N TRP A 262 4.64 -9.04 -12.30
CA TRP A 262 3.42 -9.51 -11.64
C TRP A 262 3.08 -10.89 -12.18
N ARG A 263 2.99 -11.89 -11.32
CA ARG A 263 2.67 -13.26 -11.76
C ARG A 263 1.73 -14.03 -10.85
N ASN A 264 0.96 -14.96 -11.44
CA ASN A 264 0.00 -15.80 -10.71
C ASN A 264 -0.96 -14.95 -9.87
N ILE A 265 -1.71 -14.06 -10.53
CA ILE A 265 -2.67 -13.17 -9.88
C ILE A 265 -4.08 -13.55 -10.32
N GLU A 266 -4.89 -14.00 -9.36
CA GLU A 266 -6.32 -14.20 -9.56
C GLU A 266 -7.07 -12.93 -9.13
N VAL A 267 -7.92 -12.41 -10.01
CA VAL A 267 -8.78 -11.26 -9.75
C VAL A 267 -10.25 -11.64 -9.77
N LYS A 268 -11.05 -11.03 -8.89
CA LYS A 268 -12.50 -11.20 -8.92
C LYS A 268 -13.20 -9.89 -8.64
N ASN A 269 -14.05 -9.44 -9.57
CA ASN A 269 -14.77 -8.17 -9.42
C ASN A 269 -13.80 -6.99 -9.18
N VAL A 270 -12.79 -6.87 -10.06
CA VAL A 270 -11.79 -5.80 -10.00
C VAL A 270 -12.00 -4.78 -11.14
N SER A 271 -12.04 -3.49 -10.85
CA SER A 271 -12.35 -2.48 -11.89
C SER A 271 -11.26 -2.38 -12.96
N TYR A 272 -9.98 -2.38 -12.54
CA TYR A 272 -8.81 -2.30 -13.42
C TYR A 272 -7.78 -3.37 -13.04
N PRO A 273 -7.95 -4.64 -13.46
CA PRO A 273 -7.01 -5.71 -13.13
C PRO A 273 -5.54 -5.40 -13.47
N ILE A 274 -5.28 -4.88 -14.66
CA ILE A 274 -3.94 -4.41 -15.05
C ILE A 274 -4.06 -2.93 -15.43
N HIS A 275 -3.41 -2.06 -14.67
CA HIS A 275 -3.48 -0.62 -14.84
C HIS A 275 -2.08 0.00 -14.84
N PHE A 276 -1.53 0.18 -16.04
CA PHE A 276 -0.25 0.82 -16.29
C PHE A 276 -0.49 2.18 -16.97
N VAL A 277 -0.11 3.27 -16.31
CA VAL A 277 -0.23 4.62 -16.85
C VAL A 277 1.01 5.46 -16.58
N GLU A 278 1.42 6.28 -17.55
CA GLU A 278 2.53 7.24 -17.41
C GLU A 278 2.08 8.71 -17.28
N ASP A 279 0.77 8.94 -17.32
CA ASP A 279 0.13 10.25 -17.29
C ASP A 279 -0.55 10.56 -15.94
N TYR A 280 -0.16 9.88 -14.86
CA TYR A 280 -0.83 10.04 -13.57
C TYR A 280 -0.64 11.45 -13.01
N PHE A 281 -1.76 12.08 -12.66
CA PHE A 281 -1.83 13.28 -11.83
C PHE A 281 -3.01 13.16 -10.86
N ASP A 282 -2.99 13.97 -9.79
CA ASP A 282 -4.10 14.04 -8.84
C ASP A 282 -5.29 14.75 -9.49
N GLN A 283 -6.23 13.97 -10.06
CA GLN A 283 -7.36 14.49 -10.82
C GLN A 283 -8.39 15.21 -9.95
N GLY A 284 -8.28 15.10 -8.62
CA GLY A 284 -9.04 15.93 -7.70
C GLY A 284 -8.53 17.38 -7.61
N LYS A 285 -7.43 17.68 -8.29
CA LYS A 285 -6.83 19.03 -8.37
C LYS A 285 -6.68 19.45 -9.83
N PRO A 286 -6.79 20.76 -10.14
CA PRO A 286 -6.44 21.26 -11.45
C PRO A 286 -5.00 20.88 -11.79
N LEU A 287 -4.77 20.42 -13.02
CA LEU A 287 -3.43 20.21 -13.52
C LEU A 287 -2.67 21.55 -13.49
N PRO A 288 -1.53 21.66 -12.79
CA PRO A 288 -0.76 22.90 -12.77
C PRO A 288 -0.33 23.30 -14.20
N SER A 289 -0.41 24.59 -14.52
CA SER A 289 -0.15 25.11 -15.86
C SER A 289 1.30 24.95 -16.34
N ASP A 290 2.21 24.66 -15.44
CA ASP A 290 3.64 24.45 -15.67
C ASP A 290 4.04 22.97 -15.84
N VAL A 291 3.06 22.04 -15.81
CA VAL A 291 3.33 20.63 -16.06
C VAL A 291 3.67 20.41 -17.54
N ASP A 292 4.88 19.93 -17.80
CA ASP A 292 5.29 19.49 -19.13
C ASP A 292 4.70 18.11 -19.44
N THR A 293 3.65 18.08 -20.26
CA THR A 293 2.95 16.84 -20.64
C THR A 293 3.73 15.97 -21.63
N SER A 294 4.87 16.45 -22.14
CA SER A 294 5.81 15.63 -22.93
C SER A 294 6.77 14.81 -22.08
N VAL A 295 6.74 14.99 -20.75
CA VAL A 295 7.62 14.31 -19.81
C VAL A 295 6.86 13.22 -19.06
N ALA A 296 7.41 12.01 -19.08
CA ALA A 296 6.86 10.82 -18.46
C ALA A 296 7.96 9.94 -17.84
N ALA A 297 7.54 8.91 -17.11
CA ALA A 297 8.42 7.87 -16.59
C ALA A 297 9.06 7.05 -17.73
N PHE A 298 10.09 6.29 -17.38
CA PHE A 298 10.66 5.22 -18.21
C PHE A 298 10.45 3.90 -17.47
N ALA A 299 9.90 2.92 -18.19
CA ALA A 299 9.63 1.57 -17.72
C ALA A 299 10.23 0.55 -18.70
N SER A 300 11.09 -0.33 -18.21
CA SER A 300 11.70 -1.36 -19.06
C SER A 300 11.68 -2.75 -18.44
N ASN A 301 11.52 -3.79 -19.26
CA ASN A 301 11.51 -5.18 -18.81
C ASN A 301 10.42 -5.46 -17.77
N PHE A 302 9.16 -5.23 -18.16
CA PHE A 302 7.98 -5.51 -17.32
C PHE A 302 7.30 -6.79 -17.80
N THR A 303 6.94 -7.66 -16.87
CA THR A 303 6.27 -8.94 -17.14
C THR A 303 4.95 -9.04 -16.39
N TRP A 304 3.89 -9.41 -17.10
CA TRP A 304 2.61 -9.86 -16.56
C TRP A 304 2.38 -11.31 -16.98
N GLU A 305 2.33 -12.24 -16.02
CA GLU A 305 2.24 -13.68 -16.31
C GLU A 305 1.14 -14.36 -15.47
N GLY A 306 0.21 -15.06 -16.10
CA GLY A 306 -0.80 -15.84 -15.37
C GLY A 306 -1.74 -14.96 -14.54
N ILE A 307 -2.25 -13.88 -15.15
CA ILE A 307 -3.25 -13.01 -14.54
C ILE A 307 -4.63 -13.39 -15.08
N ASN A 308 -5.51 -13.85 -14.21
CA ASN A 308 -6.80 -14.41 -14.62
C ASN A 308 -7.96 -13.98 -13.72
N GLY A 309 -9.19 -14.06 -14.25
CA GLY A 309 -10.43 -13.84 -13.50
C GLY A 309 -11.32 -12.75 -14.07
N THR A 310 -12.04 -12.01 -13.22
CA THR A 310 -13.14 -11.15 -13.67
C THR A 310 -12.98 -9.68 -13.33
N VAL A 311 -13.30 -8.82 -14.30
CA VAL A 311 -13.51 -7.38 -14.05
C VAL A 311 -14.83 -7.14 -13.30
N ALA A 312 -14.92 -5.98 -12.65
CA ALA A 312 -16.15 -5.53 -12.02
C ALA A 312 -17.23 -5.17 -13.05
N ALA A 313 -18.51 -5.41 -12.69
CA ALA A 313 -19.65 -5.08 -13.54
C ALA A 313 -19.81 -3.56 -13.72
N GLU A 314 -19.43 -2.80 -12.69
CA GLU A 314 -19.39 -1.35 -12.65
C GLU A 314 -17.97 -0.92 -12.24
N ILE A 315 -17.47 0.14 -12.88
CA ILE A 315 -16.17 0.69 -12.54
C ILE A 315 -16.26 1.52 -11.26
N GLY A 316 -15.28 1.33 -10.39
CA GLY A 316 -15.01 2.23 -9.29
C GLY A 316 -15.20 1.60 -7.92
N ASP A 317 -15.07 2.45 -6.92
CA ASP A 317 -15.38 2.16 -5.54
C ASP A 317 -15.90 3.44 -4.85
N ALA A 318 -16.17 3.38 -3.55
CA ALA A 318 -16.68 4.54 -2.81
C ALA A 318 -15.63 5.63 -2.54
N SER A 319 -14.40 5.52 -3.07
CA SER A 319 -13.40 6.59 -2.99
C SER A 319 -13.65 7.74 -3.98
N CYS A 320 -14.58 7.60 -4.92
CA CYS A 320 -14.90 8.66 -5.87
C CYS A 320 -15.61 9.84 -5.20
N THR A 321 -14.86 10.92 -4.98
CA THR A 321 -15.32 12.16 -4.34
C THR A 321 -15.33 13.37 -5.29
N THR A 322 -14.96 13.16 -6.56
CA THR A 322 -14.81 14.18 -7.60
C THR A 322 -15.51 13.74 -8.89
N ASN A 323 -15.72 14.67 -9.83
CA ASN A 323 -16.21 14.36 -11.17
C ASN A 323 -15.30 15.01 -12.24
N PRO A 324 -14.52 14.23 -13.02
CA PRO A 324 -14.42 12.77 -12.95
C PRO A 324 -13.81 12.26 -11.63
N CYS A 325 -13.98 10.97 -11.34
CA CYS A 325 -13.36 10.32 -10.17
C CYS A 325 -11.83 10.43 -10.25
N TRP A 326 -11.13 10.43 -9.11
CA TRP A 326 -9.67 10.56 -9.09
C TRP A 326 -8.93 9.43 -9.84
N TYR A 327 -9.58 8.26 -9.96
CA TYR A 327 -9.10 7.08 -10.66
C TYR A 327 -9.54 7.00 -12.12
N SER A 328 -10.24 8.00 -12.65
CA SER A 328 -10.71 8.01 -14.03
C SER A 328 -9.55 7.79 -14.99
N THR A 329 -9.72 6.90 -15.96
CA THR A 329 -8.67 6.58 -16.93
C THR A 329 -9.20 6.64 -18.36
N THR A 330 -8.30 6.91 -19.30
CA THR A 330 -8.69 7.06 -20.72
C THR A 330 -9.27 5.74 -21.23
N GLY A 331 -10.45 5.80 -21.84
CA GLY A 331 -11.12 4.62 -22.41
C GLY A 331 -11.70 3.67 -21.36
N GLU A 332 -11.93 4.13 -20.14
CA GLU A 332 -12.50 3.30 -19.09
C GLU A 332 -13.85 2.68 -19.47
N SER A 333 -13.97 1.37 -19.23
CA SER A 333 -15.17 0.59 -19.47
C SER A 333 -15.14 -0.66 -18.60
N SER A 334 -16.30 -1.07 -18.06
CA SER A 334 -16.43 -2.36 -17.38
C SER A 334 -16.27 -3.57 -18.31
N SER A 335 -16.03 -3.33 -19.60
CA SER A 335 -15.62 -4.34 -20.56
C SER A 335 -14.10 -4.47 -20.72
N ASN A 336 -13.30 -3.54 -20.19
CA ASN A 336 -11.85 -3.51 -20.35
C ASN A 336 -11.15 -3.93 -19.05
N ALA A 337 -10.13 -4.78 -19.17
CA ALA A 337 -9.34 -5.29 -18.03
C ALA A 337 -7.86 -4.84 -18.03
N LEU A 338 -7.35 -4.46 -19.21
CA LEU A 338 -5.96 -4.05 -19.40
C LEU A 338 -5.90 -2.59 -19.88
N TYR A 339 -5.25 -1.74 -19.10
CA TYR A 339 -4.97 -0.35 -19.47
C TYR A 339 -3.46 -0.20 -19.55
N LEU A 340 -2.95 -0.03 -20.77
CA LEU A 340 -1.53 0.12 -21.08
C LEU A 340 -1.31 1.47 -21.75
N LEU A 341 -1.28 2.53 -20.93
CA LEU A 341 -1.21 3.91 -21.40
C LEU A 341 0.23 4.41 -21.30
N CYS A 342 1.04 4.00 -22.25
CA CYS A 342 2.42 4.46 -22.40
C CYS A 342 2.45 5.79 -23.15
N HIS A 343 3.43 6.62 -22.81
CA HIS A 343 3.74 7.84 -23.52
C HIS A 343 4.26 7.55 -24.93
N SER A 344 5.20 6.60 -25.04
CA SER A 344 5.75 6.13 -26.32
C SER A 344 6.55 4.84 -26.14
N SER A 345 6.91 4.20 -27.25
CA SER A 345 7.78 3.01 -27.28
C SER A 345 9.23 3.28 -26.86
N SER A 346 9.64 4.55 -26.75
CA SER A 346 10.92 4.90 -26.14
C SER A 346 10.85 4.97 -24.62
N HIS A 347 9.66 5.15 -24.04
CA HIS A 347 9.46 5.20 -22.59
C HIS A 347 9.12 3.83 -22.01
N CYS A 348 8.30 3.06 -22.71
CA CYS A 348 7.96 1.69 -22.38
C CYS A 348 8.70 0.71 -23.29
N GLN A 349 9.60 -0.10 -22.72
CA GLN A 349 10.45 -1.03 -23.49
C GLN A 349 10.39 -2.44 -22.90
N ASP A 350 10.49 -3.46 -23.75
CA ASP A 350 10.58 -4.87 -23.34
C ASP A 350 9.45 -5.33 -22.41
N PHE A 351 8.20 -5.06 -22.81
CA PHE A 351 7.04 -5.54 -22.06
C PHE A 351 6.65 -6.93 -22.51
N HIS A 352 6.30 -7.80 -21.56
CA HIS A 352 5.98 -9.19 -21.79
C HIS A 352 4.68 -9.58 -21.08
N PHE A 353 3.76 -10.16 -21.84
CA PHE A 353 2.46 -10.65 -21.38
C PHE A 353 2.35 -12.12 -21.75
N LYS A 354 1.91 -12.93 -20.79
CA LYS A 354 1.76 -14.38 -20.98
C LYS A 354 0.62 -14.89 -20.10
N ASP A 355 -0.19 -15.81 -20.62
CA ASP A 355 -1.27 -16.46 -19.86
C ASP A 355 -2.24 -15.42 -19.21
N ILE A 356 -2.67 -14.43 -20.00
CA ILE A 356 -3.64 -13.40 -19.56
C ILE A 356 -5.05 -13.85 -19.93
N ASP A 357 -5.87 -14.20 -18.94
CA ASP A 357 -7.24 -14.70 -19.12
C ASP A 357 -8.24 -13.91 -18.26
N LEU A 358 -8.63 -12.75 -18.77
CA LEU A 358 -9.53 -11.83 -18.08
C LEU A 358 -10.86 -11.73 -18.80
N THR A 359 -11.96 -11.87 -18.05
CA THR A 359 -13.32 -11.76 -18.60
C THR A 359 -14.08 -10.59 -18.00
N THR A 360 -15.08 -10.12 -18.75
CA THR A 360 -16.12 -9.24 -18.24
C THR A 360 -16.90 -9.90 -17.11
N ALA A 361 -17.67 -9.14 -16.33
CA ALA A 361 -18.58 -9.70 -15.34
C ALA A 361 -19.62 -10.68 -15.93
N ASN A 362 -19.88 -10.60 -17.24
CA ASN A 362 -20.79 -11.49 -17.97
C ASN A 362 -20.08 -12.69 -18.63
N GLY A 363 -18.78 -12.87 -18.38
CA GLY A 363 -18.00 -14.02 -18.86
C GLY A 363 -17.54 -13.93 -20.32
N THR A 364 -17.64 -12.77 -20.97
CA THR A 364 -17.02 -12.54 -22.28
C THR A 364 -15.55 -12.16 -22.11
N ALA A 365 -14.69 -12.42 -23.08
CA ALA A 365 -13.31 -11.93 -23.04
C ALA A 365 -13.27 -10.41 -22.83
N ALA A 366 -12.43 -9.95 -21.90
CA ALA A 366 -12.28 -8.53 -21.62
C ALA A 366 -11.42 -7.84 -22.68
N GLY A 367 -11.60 -6.53 -22.78
CA GLY A 367 -10.85 -5.66 -23.65
C GLY A 367 -9.62 -5.04 -23.01
N GLN A 368 -8.88 -4.31 -23.83
CA GLN A 368 -7.76 -3.50 -23.45
C GLN A 368 -7.88 -2.10 -24.06
N VAL A 369 -7.25 -1.13 -23.40
CA VAL A 369 -6.93 0.17 -23.94
C VAL A 369 -5.41 0.26 -23.99
N CYS A 370 -4.84 0.54 -25.15
CA CYS A 370 -3.40 0.60 -25.33
C CYS A 370 -3.01 1.81 -26.18
N THR A 371 -2.00 2.55 -25.71
CA THR A 371 -1.42 3.70 -26.42
C THR A 371 0.10 3.71 -26.31
N GLY A 372 0.77 4.25 -27.32
CA GLY A 372 2.22 4.50 -27.31
C GLY A 372 3.07 3.29 -27.68
N LEU A 373 2.47 2.10 -27.79
CA LEU A 373 3.12 0.84 -28.15
C LEU A 373 2.55 0.22 -29.44
N GLU A 374 1.84 1.00 -30.26
CA GLU A 374 1.30 0.55 -31.53
C GLU A 374 2.44 0.06 -32.46
N GLY A 375 2.28 -1.14 -33.02
CA GLY A 375 3.28 -1.75 -33.91
C GLY A 375 4.49 -2.37 -33.20
N VAL A 376 4.57 -2.33 -31.86
CA VAL A 376 5.57 -3.10 -31.11
C VAL A 376 5.18 -4.57 -31.13
N GLU A 377 6.08 -5.41 -31.62
CA GLU A 377 5.90 -6.87 -31.72
C GLU A 377 6.57 -7.60 -30.54
N GLY A 378 6.19 -8.87 -30.32
CA GLY A 378 6.86 -9.74 -29.34
C GLY A 378 6.43 -9.54 -27.88
N MET A 379 5.48 -8.65 -27.60
CA MET A 379 4.98 -8.43 -26.24
C MET A 379 4.11 -9.58 -25.69
N GLY A 380 3.66 -10.50 -26.53
CA GLY A 380 2.69 -11.54 -26.15
C GLY A 380 1.21 -11.09 -26.19
N ILE A 381 0.99 -9.79 -26.34
CA ILE A 381 -0.28 -9.17 -26.75
C ILE A 381 -0.02 -8.18 -27.89
N THR A 382 -1.06 -7.86 -28.67
CA THR A 382 -1.01 -6.75 -29.65
C THR A 382 -1.52 -5.48 -29.00
N CYS A 383 -0.78 -4.37 -29.03
CA CYS A 383 -1.28 -3.07 -28.58
C CYS A 383 -2.37 -2.56 -29.54
N ALA A 384 -3.64 -2.77 -29.18
CA ALA A 384 -4.81 -2.30 -29.93
C ALA A 384 -6.04 -2.22 -29.03
N ASN A 385 -6.86 -1.19 -29.19
CA ASN A 385 -8.12 -1.08 -28.45
C ASN A 385 -9.12 -2.15 -28.90
N GLY A 386 -9.71 -2.88 -27.94
CA GLY A 386 -10.63 -3.99 -28.21
C GLY A 386 -10.32 -5.20 -27.34
N THR A 387 -10.81 -6.39 -27.71
CA THR A 387 -10.57 -7.64 -26.95
C THR A 387 -9.08 -7.93 -26.76
N ILE A 388 -8.68 -8.34 -25.56
CA ILE A 388 -7.31 -8.79 -25.28
C ILE A 388 -7.01 -9.99 -26.19
N THR A 389 -5.97 -9.86 -27.00
CA THR A 389 -5.45 -10.91 -27.86
C THR A 389 -4.15 -11.42 -27.25
N ALA A 390 -4.27 -12.21 -26.18
CA ALA A 390 -3.13 -12.88 -25.55
C ALA A 390 -2.88 -14.23 -26.22
N ASN A 391 -1.60 -14.56 -26.43
CA ASN A 391 -1.16 -15.88 -26.88
C ASN A 391 -1.07 -16.88 -25.73
#